data_AF-A0A453IIU5-F1
#
_entry.id   AF-A0A453IIU5-F1
#
_cell.length_a   1.000
_cell.length_b   1.000
_cell.length_c   1.000
_cell.angle_alpha   90.00
_cell.angle_beta   90.00
_cell.angle_gamma   90.00
#
_symmetry.space_group_name_H-M   'P 1'
#
loop_
_entity.id
_entity.type
_entity.pdbx_description
1 polymer ?
#
loop_
_entity_poly.entity_id
_entity_poly.type
_entity_poly.pdbx_seq_one_letter_code
_entity_poly.pdbx_strand_id
1 'polypeptide(L)' 'KPEYCCSGAFANPNTCHPTAYSQAFKLACPRSYSYAFDDPTSTFTCAGGRDYTITFCPVATPRSILHAHHAP' A
#
# COMPACT_ATOMS: atom_id res chain seq x y z
N LYS A 1 -7.00 -13.17 11.54
CA LYS A 1 -6.76 -12.98 12.98
C LYS A 1 -6.79 -11.47 13.29
N PRO A 2 -7.11 -11.04 14.53
CA PRO A 2 -7.29 -9.61 14.86
C PRO A 2 -6.11 -8.71 14.48
N GLU A 3 -4.88 -9.23 14.55
CA GLU A 3 -3.64 -8.53 14.17
C GLU A 3 -3.53 -8.21 12.66
N TYR A 4 -4.24 -8.92 11.79
CA TYR A 4 -4.25 -8.63 10.34
C TYR A 4 -5.30 -7.59 9.96
N CYS A 5 -6.37 -7.50 10.76
CA CYS A 5 -7.49 -6.61 10.52
C CYS A 5 -7.42 -5.34 11.38
N CYS A 6 -6.43 -5.24 12.27
CA CYS A 6 -6.30 -4.19 13.26
C CYS A 6 -7.58 -3.97 14.08
N SER A 7 -8.07 -5.05 14.70
CA SER A 7 -9.29 -5.03 15.51
C SER A 7 -9.04 -5.49 16.95
N GLY A 8 -9.97 -5.19 17.87
CA GLY A 8 -9.86 -5.55 19.29
C GLY A 8 -8.61 -4.94 19.94
N ALA A 9 -7.74 -5.78 20.52
CA ALA A 9 -6.47 -5.33 21.13
C ALA A 9 -5.51 -4.64 20.13
N PHE A 10 -5.74 -4.84 18.82
CA PHE A 10 -4.97 -4.26 17.72
C PHE A 10 -5.70 -3.06 17.08
N ALA A 11 -6.71 -2.48 17.72
CA ALA A 11 -7.51 -1.39 17.15
C ALA A 11 -6.82 -0.02 17.13
N ASN A 12 -5.50 0.04 17.36
CA ASN A 12 -4.74 1.29 17.31
C ASN A 12 -3.34 1.05 16.68
N PRO A 13 -2.72 2.09 16.11
CA PRO A 13 -1.44 1.96 15.38
C PRO A 13 -0.26 1.57 16.29
N ASN A 14 -0.34 1.83 17.60
CA ASN A 14 0.71 1.44 18.53
C ASN A 14 0.71 -0.06 18.82
N THR A 15 -0.42 -0.75 18.57
CA THR A 15 -0.54 -2.19 18.82
C THR A 15 -0.69 -3.02 17.56
N CYS A 16 -1.14 -2.46 16.43
CA CYS A 16 -1.20 -3.16 15.16
C CYS A 16 0.00 -2.84 14.28
N HIS A 17 0.91 -3.81 14.15
CA HIS A 17 2.14 -3.67 13.38
C HIS A 17 2.05 -4.36 12.02
N PRO A 18 2.90 -3.95 11.04
CA PRO A 18 3.05 -4.68 9.79
C PRO A 18 3.39 -6.15 10.04
N THR A 19 2.88 -7.03 9.16
CA THR A 19 3.13 -8.47 9.18
C THR A 19 3.84 -8.89 7.90
N ALA A 20 4.35 -10.12 7.85
CA ALA A 20 4.93 -10.66 6.62
C ALA A 20 3.96 -10.58 5.43
N TYR A 21 2.65 -10.74 5.67
CA TYR A 21 1.62 -10.59 4.64
C TYR A 21 1.52 -9.15 4.13
N SER A 22 1.34 -8.17 5.02
CA SER A 22 1.20 -6.77 4.59
C SER A 22 2.49 -6.24 3.95
N GLN A 23 3.67 -6.63 4.45
CA GLN A 23 4.95 -6.26 3.86
C GLN A 23 5.10 -6.76 2.41
N ALA A 24 4.60 -7.95 2.09
CA ALA A 24 4.62 -8.46 0.72
C ALA A 24 3.84 -7.55 -0.24
N PHE A 25 2.65 -7.08 0.17
CA PHE A 25 1.85 -6.13 -0.64
C PHE A 25 2.52 -4.77 -0.76
N LYS A 26 3.14 -4.27 0.33
CA LYS A 26 3.87 -2.99 0.32
C LYS A 26 5.08 -3.05 -0.61
N LEU A 27 5.81 -4.16 -0.67
CA LEU A 27 6.93 -4.35 -1.59
C LEU A 27 6.48 -4.36 -3.05
N ALA A 28 5.37 -5.04 -3.35
CA ALA A 28 4.81 -5.07 -4.71
C ALA A 28 4.28 -3.69 -5.15
N CYS A 29 3.64 -2.96 -4.24
CA CYS A 29 3.01 -1.67 -4.49
C CYS A 29 3.36 -0.65 -3.39
N PRO A 30 4.54 0.01 -3.45
CA PRO A 30 5.02 0.89 -2.37
C PRO A 30 4.13 2.11 -2.08
N ARG A 31 3.34 2.53 -3.08
CA ARG A 31 2.42 3.68 -3.01
C ARG A 31 1.00 3.30 -2.57
N SER A 32 0.72 2.04 -2.23
CA SER A 32 -0.60 1.63 -1.76
C SER A 32 -0.58 1.27 -0.29
N TYR A 33 -1.73 1.43 0.37
CA TYR A 33 -1.94 0.86 1.70
C TYR A 33 -1.95 -0.67 1.64
N SER A 34 -1.19 -1.28 2.54
CA SER A 34 -1.05 -2.74 2.69
C SER A 34 -1.71 -3.29 3.96
N TYR A 35 -2.00 -2.43 4.93
CA TYR A 35 -2.76 -2.73 6.15
C TYR A 35 -3.46 -1.48 6.69
N ALA A 36 -4.29 -1.63 7.74
CA ALA A 36 -5.19 -0.56 8.18
C ALA A 36 -4.51 0.69 8.73
N PHE A 37 -3.30 0.57 9.28
CA PHE A 37 -2.53 1.70 9.82
C PHE A 37 -1.22 1.92 9.07
N ASP A 38 -1.20 1.61 7.76
CA ASP A 38 -0.02 1.85 6.93
C ASP A 38 0.40 3.32 6.92
N ASP A 39 1.68 3.52 6.65
CA ASP A 39 2.33 4.80 6.88
C ASP A 39 1.88 5.90 5.88
N PRO A 40 2.08 7.19 6.22
CA PRO A 40 1.59 8.32 5.42
C PRO A 40 2.16 8.39 3.99
N THR A 41 3.21 7.65 3.64
CA THR A 41 3.66 7.55 2.23
C THR A 41 2.62 6.91 1.32
N SER A 42 1.59 6.27 1.89
CA SER A 42 0.43 5.74 1.19
C SER A 42 -0.75 6.73 1.15
N THR A 43 -0.72 7.82 1.92
CA THR A 43 -1.74 8.87 1.91
C THR A 43 -1.41 9.92 0.86
N PHE A 44 -2.32 10.11 -0.10
CA PHE A 44 -2.17 11.15 -1.13
C PHE A 44 -3.32 12.13 -1.01
N THR A 45 -2.98 13.42 -0.93
CA THR A 45 -3.94 14.51 -0.94
C THR A 45 -3.64 15.42 -2.13
N CYS A 46 -4.69 15.92 -2.78
CA CYS A 46 -4.61 16.90 -3.85
C CYS A 46 -5.52 18.07 -3.51
N ALA A 47 -4.97 19.27 -3.45
CA ALA A 47 -5.73 20.48 -3.10
C ALA A 47 -6.58 20.98 -4.27
N GLY A 48 -7.76 21.53 -3.94
CA GLY A 48 -8.75 22.03 -4.89
C GLY A 48 -9.69 20.94 -5.41
N GLY A 49 -10.85 21.32 -5.95
CA GLY A 49 -11.81 20.40 -6.57
C GLY A 49 -11.24 19.80 -7.86
N ARG A 50 -10.35 18.80 -7.72
CA ARG A 50 -9.72 18.10 -8.83
C ARG A 50 -10.59 16.95 -9.32
N ASP A 51 -10.51 16.71 -10.61
CA ASP A 51 -10.99 15.47 -11.21
C ASP A 51 -9.93 14.38 -11.10
N TYR A 52 -10.39 13.13 -11.02
CA TYR A 52 -9.53 11.95 -10.91
C TYR A 52 -9.84 10.99 -12.05
N THR A 53 -8.79 10.36 -12.59
CA THR A 53 -8.92 9.25 -13.54
C THR A 53 -8.51 7.96 -12.85
N ILE A 54 -9.37 6.94 -12.90
CA ILE A 54 -9.08 5.61 -12.39
C ILE A 54 -8.77 4.71 -13.59
N THR A 55 -7.58 4.12 -13.61
CA THR A 55 -7.11 3.24 -14.68
C THR A 55 -6.88 1.84 -14.14
N PHE A 56 -7.53 0.84 -14.74
CA PHE A 56 -7.26 -0.57 -14.47
C PHE A 56 -6.09 -1.04 -15.33
N CYS A 57 -5.20 -1.85 -14.75
CA CYS A 57 -3.95 -2.29 -15.40
C CYS A 57 -3.11 -1.11 -15.94
N PRO A 58 -2.75 -0.11 -15.09
CA PRO A 58 -1.90 0.97 -15.53
C PRO A 58 -0.53 0.42 -15.92
N VAL A 59 0.09 0.98 -16.96
CA VAL A 59 1.49 0.67 -17.27
C VAL A 59 2.33 1.00 -16.04
N ALA A 60 3.02 -0.01 -15.50
CA ALA A 60 3.91 0.20 -14.37
C ALA A 60 4.99 1.19 -14.83
N THR A 61 4.99 2.41 -14.27
CA THR A 61 6.12 3.33 -14.45
C THR A 61 7.23 2.82 -13.56
N PRO A 62 8.32 2.24 -14.12
CA PRO A 62 9.34 1.61 -13.30
C PRO A 62 10.16 2.71 -12.65
N ARG A 63 9.85 3.06 -11.40
CA ARG A 63 10.78 3.84 -10.58
C ARG A 63 11.68 2.86 -9.83
N SER A 64 12.76 2.48 -10.51
CA SER A 64 13.89 1.71 -10.00
C SER A 64 13.56 0.35 -9.36
N ILE A 65 13.23 -0.62 -10.21
CA ILE A 65 13.69 -2.00 -9.99
C ILE A 65 14.38 -2.40 -11.28
N LEU A 66 15.65 -1.99 -11.41
CA LEU A 66 16.58 -2.72 -12.26
C LEU A 66 16.74 -4.10 -11.60
N HIS A 67 15.82 -5.02 -11.85
CA HIS A 67 15.99 -6.47 -11.91
C HIS A 67 14.69 -7.01 -12.51
N ALA A 68 14.80 -7.35 -13.80
CA ALA A 68 13.86 -8.14 -14.56
C ALA A 68 13.42 -9.40 -13.79
N HIS A 69 12.27 -9.98 -14.12
CA HIS A 69 12.23 -11.30 -14.75
C HIS A 69 10.81 -11.55 -15.29
N HIS A 70 10.75 -11.67 -16.62
CA HIS A 70 9.66 -12.26 -17.42
C HIS A 70 8.34 -11.50 -17.47
N ALA A 71 8.29 -10.53 -18.37
CA ALA A 71 7.14 -10.42 -19.26
C ALA A 71 7.29 -11.50 -20.37
N PRO A 72 6.23 -12.21 -20.78
CA PRO A 72 6.09 -12.57 -22.19
C PRO A 72 5.86 -11.30 -23.04
#